data_AF-A0A538BJJ8-F1
#
_entry.id   AF-A0A538BJJ8-F1
#
_cell.length_a   1.000
_cell.length_b   1.000
_cell.length_c   1.000
_cell.angle_alpha   90.00
_cell.angle_beta   90.00
_cell.angle_gamma   90.00
#
_symmetry.space_group_name_H-M   'P 1'
#
loop_
_entity.id
_entity.type
_entity.pdbx_description
1 polymer ?
#
loop_
_entity_poly.entity_id
_entity_poly.type
_entity_poly.pdbx_seq_one_letter_code
_entity_poly.pdbx_strand_id
1 'polypeptide(L)'
;MKRVFSLLSAMVLGLLVTTASAGHADTLAANRYQVANLVSDVPGAAPHLDPNLVNAWGLTRGPMTPWWVSDNGTDRSTLYDGTGTAIPLVVKVPGAPTGAVFNGGPGFVVSHEGFSGPSLFLFATEFGTIRGWNPGVPPPAPSTKAFNVVNRHGAGAVYKGLAIATGTEGDLLYATDFVNGRVDVFDAAFNRVHKKDFVDPNLPSGYGPFGIQAINGTIFVTYAKQDPTSSDEIHGPGLGFVDMFDPEGQFLGRVASRHALNAPWGLAWAPSDFGRFSGDLLVGNFGDGRINAYAPGANGGFEHAGVLRGAGGVPVTIDGLWALEFGTGSVSGPTNSLFFTAGPADESHGLFGVINAAA
;
A
#
# COMPACT_ATOMS: atom_id res chain seq x y z
N MET A 1 3.25 7.48 93.68
CA MET A 1 2.13 8.41 93.39
C MET A 1 1.89 8.42 91.89
N LYS A 2 0.67 7.98 91.49
CA LYS A 2 -0.16 8.47 90.36
C LYS A 2 0.44 8.36 88.93
N ARG A 3 -0.16 7.69 87.93
CA ARG A 3 -1.54 7.25 87.70
C ARG A 3 -1.57 6.15 86.61
N VAL A 4 -2.47 5.19 86.83
CA VAL A 4 -3.09 4.28 85.86
C VAL A 4 -4.04 5.07 84.95
N PHE A 5 -4.05 4.81 83.64
CA PHE A 5 -5.18 4.99 82.70
C PHE A 5 -4.87 4.14 81.45
N SER A 6 -5.50 2.98 81.28
CA SER A 6 -6.80 2.73 80.62
C SER A 6 -6.69 2.55 79.11
N LEU A 7 -6.97 1.31 78.70
CA LEU A 7 -7.20 0.86 77.34
C LEU A 7 -8.30 1.67 76.64
N LEU A 8 -8.07 1.97 75.37
CA LEU A 8 -9.11 2.24 74.38
C LEU A 8 -8.73 1.50 73.09
N SER A 9 -9.41 0.37 72.88
CA SER A 9 -9.45 -0.34 71.60
C SER A 9 -10.12 0.57 70.56
N ALA A 10 -9.37 1.00 69.56
CA ALA A 10 -9.94 1.55 68.34
C ALA A 10 -9.89 0.47 67.25
N MET A 11 -11.01 -0.23 67.09
CA MET A 11 -11.25 -1.16 65.99
C MET A 11 -11.52 -0.32 64.73
N VAL A 12 -10.47 -0.04 63.96
CA VAL A 12 -10.61 0.62 62.65
C VAL A 12 -10.95 -0.44 61.61
N LEU A 13 -12.24 -0.57 61.33
CA LEU A 13 -12.76 -1.32 60.19
C LEU A 13 -12.55 -0.45 58.93
N GLY A 14 -11.32 -0.46 58.40
CA GLY A 14 -10.95 0.22 57.17
C GLY A 14 -11.34 -0.62 55.95
N LEU A 15 -12.33 -0.15 55.21
CA LEU A 15 -12.86 -0.69 53.96
C LEU A 15 -11.72 -1.06 52.98
N LEU A 16 -11.55 -2.34 52.64
CA LEU A 16 -10.79 -2.72 51.45
C LEU A 16 -11.56 -2.23 50.23
N VAL A 17 -11.16 -1.09 49.67
CA VAL A 17 -11.54 -0.72 48.31
C VAL A 17 -10.73 -1.62 47.39
N THR A 18 -11.31 -2.75 47.00
CA THR A 18 -10.85 -3.48 45.82
C THR A 18 -11.15 -2.60 44.61
N THR A 19 -10.18 -1.82 44.15
CA THR A 19 -10.25 -1.25 42.80
C THR A 19 -10.18 -2.45 41.85
N ALA A 20 -11.34 -2.94 41.44
CA ALA A 20 -11.43 -3.82 40.30
C ALA A 20 -10.84 -3.05 39.12
N SER A 21 -9.67 -3.47 38.66
CA SER A 21 -9.08 -3.04 37.40
C SER A 21 -9.97 -3.58 36.26
N ALA A 22 -11.10 -2.91 36.05
CA ALA A 22 -11.91 -3.04 34.85
C ALA A 22 -11.19 -2.25 33.75
N GLY A 23 -10.50 -2.96 32.86
CA GLY A 23 -9.99 -2.33 31.65
C GLY A 23 -8.81 -3.03 31.03
N HIS A 24 -8.94 -4.30 30.65
CA HIS A 24 -8.06 -4.94 29.64
C HIS A 24 -8.76 -6.08 28.85
N ALA A 25 -10.09 -6.22 28.94
CA ALA A 25 -10.81 -7.30 28.27
C ALA A 25 -11.37 -6.93 26.87
N ASP A 26 -11.39 -5.65 26.48
CA ASP A 26 -12.06 -5.20 25.23
C ASP A 26 -11.13 -4.90 24.04
N THR A 27 -9.81 -4.84 24.23
CA THR A 27 -8.88 -4.47 23.13
C THR A 27 -8.63 -5.59 22.12
N LEU A 28 -8.93 -6.84 22.46
CA LEU A 28 -8.84 -7.99 21.55
C LEU A 28 -10.12 -8.17 20.71
N ALA A 29 -11.28 -7.80 21.24
CA ALA A 29 -12.55 -7.90 20.52
C ALA A 29 -12.59 -6.96 19.30
N ALA A 30 -12.05 -5.74 19.43
CA ALA A 30 -12.00 -4.75 18.35
C ALA A 30 -10.85 -4.95 17.33
N ASN A 31 -9.83 -5.76 17.65
CA ASN A 31 -8.74 -6.11 16.73
C ASN A 31 -8.99 -7.49 16.12
N ARG A 32 -10.07 -7.59 15.36
CA ARG A 32 -10.46 -8.84 14.70
C ARG A 32 -10.79 -8.52 13.26
N TYR A 33 -9.98 -9.05 12.35
CA TYR A 33 -10.13 -8.88 10.93
C TYR A 33 -10.39 -10.22 10.25
N GLN A 34 -11.18 -10.21 9.19
CA GLN A 34 -11.47 -11.38 8.38
C GLN A 34 -10.89 -11.17 6.99
N VAL A 35 -10.05 -12.11 6.57
CA VAL A 35 -9.46 -12.15 5.22
C VAL A 35 -10.32 -13.07 4.36
N ALA A 36 -10.66 -12.63 3.16
CA ALA A 36 -11.31 -13.43 2.15
C ALA A 36 -10.54 -13.33 0.83
N ASN A 37 -10.14 -14.48 0.29
CA ASN A 37 -9.59 -14.58 -1.06
C ASN A 37 -10.72 -14.44 -2.07
N LEU A 38 -10.55 -13.58 -3.07
CA LEU A 38 -11.56 -13.31 -4.08
C LEU A 38 -11.19 -13.95 -5.42
N VAL A 39 -9.95 -13.74 -5.89
CA VAL A 39 -9.46 -14.25 -7.19
C VAL A 39 -8.06 -14.82 -7.05
N SER A 40 -7.77 -15.93 -7.73
CA SER A 40 -6.43 -16.49 -7.84
C SER A 40 -6.26 -17.24 -9.16
N ASP A 41 -5.03 -17.42 -9.63
CA ASP A 41 -4.69 -18.30 -10.76
C ASP A 41 -4.61 -19.79 -10.36
N VAL A 42 -4.62 -20.10 -9.06
CA VAL A 42 -4.56 -21.47 -8.53
C VAL A 42 -5.96 -22.07 -8.35
N PRO A 43 -6.30 -23.20 -9.01
CA PRO A 43 -7.58 -23.87 -8.83
C PRO A 43 -7.90 -24.19 -7.37
N GLY A 44 -9.02 -23.65 -6.86
CA GLY A 44 -9.49 -23.88 -5.49
C GLY A 44 -8.91 -22.96 -4.42
N ALA A 45 -7.97 -22.07 -4.77
CA ALA A 45 -7.40 -21.09 -3.82
C ALA A 45 -8.33 -19.89 -3.55
N ALA A 46 -9.24 -19.59 -4.48
CA ALA A 46 -10.26 -18.55 -4.37
C ALA A 46 -11.54 -18.96 -5.13
N PRO A 47 -12.70 -18.32 -4.87
CA PRO A 47 -13.95 -18.60 -5.60
C PRO A 47 -13.88 -18.31 -7.10
N HIS A 48 -13.08 -17.31 -7.50
CA HIS A 48 -12.86 -16.95 -8.90
C HIS A 48 -11.46 -17.38 -9.34
N LEU A 49 -11.40 -18.11 -10.46
CA LEU A 49 -10.15 -18.54 -11.10
C LEU A 49 -9.83 -17.60 -12.27
N ASP A 50 -8.64 -16.99 -12.25
CA ASP A 50 -8.15 -16.19 -13.38
C ASP A 50 -6.67 -16.53 -13.68
N PRO A 51 -6.39 -17.28 -14.77
CA PRO A 51 -5.03 -17.65 -15.14
C PRO A 51 -4.11 -16.48 -15.52
N ASN A 52 -4.64 -15.25 -15.67
CA ASN A 52 -3.82 -14.07 -15.91
C ASN A 52 -3.17 -13.55 -14.63
N LEU A 53 -3.80 -13.77 -13.48
CA LEU A 53 -3.45 -13.17 -12.20
C LEU A 53 -2.23 -13.89 -11.59
N VAL A 54 -1.05 -13.73 -12.19
CA VAL A 54 0.23 -14.26 -11.67
C VAL A 54 1.06 -13.11 -11.15
N ASN A 55 1.57 -13.24 -9.93
CA ASN A 55 2.22 -12.17 -9.17
C ASN A 55 1.37 -10.88 -9.18
N ALA A 56 0.21 -10.92 -8.52
CA ALA A 56 -0.68 -9.76 -8.46
C ALA A 56 0.01 -8.66 -7.65
N TRP A 57 0.52 -7.63 -8.33
CA TRP A 57 1.40 -6.63 -7.73
C TRP A 57 0.66 -5.35 -7.41
N GLY A 58 0.52 -4.44 -8.38
CA GLY A 58 -0.18 -3.17 -8.19
C GLY A 58 -1.69 -3.35 -8.10
N LEU A 59 -2.34 -2.52 -7.27
CA LEU A 59 -3.78 -2.37 -7.17
C LEU A 59 -4.12 -0.89 -7.29
N THR A 60 -5.05 -0.53 -8.16
CA THR A 60 -5.53 0.85 -8.26
C THR A 60 -6.98 0.93 -8.72
N ARG A 61 -7.64 2.05 -8.43
CA ARG A 61 -8.97 2.37 -8.94
C ARG A 61 -9.17 3.88 -9.06
N GLY A 62 -10.06 4.28 -9.95
CA GLY A 62 -10.70 5.59 -9.92
C GLY A 62 -11.98 5.59 -9.07
N PRO A 63 -12.63 6.75 -8.88
CA PRO A 63 -13.81 6.87 -8.02
C PRO A 63 -14.98 5.93 -8.37
N MET A 64 -15.21 5.70 -9.66
CA MET A 64 -16.33 4.90 -10.20
C MET A 64 -15.86 3.74 -11.08
N THR A 65 -14.59 3.35 -10.99
CA THR A 65 -14.04 2.26 -11.81
C THR A 65 -14.00 0.96 -11.00
N PRO A 66 -13.91 -0.21 -11.65
CA PRO A 66 -13.45 -1.43 -10.99
C PRO A 66 -12.02 -1.28 -10.48
N TRP A 67 -11.56 -2.29 -9.75
CA TRP A 67 -10.15 -2.52 -9.47
C TRP A 67 -9.40 -2.83 -10.75
N TRP A 68 -8.19 -2.29 -10.86
CA TRP A 68 -7.18 -2.64 -11.84
C TRP A 68 -6.02 -3.28 -11.10
N VAL A 69 -5.70 -4.52 -11.46
CA VAL A 69 -4.58 -5.27 -10.90
C VAL A 69 -3.46 -5.34 -11.93
N SER A 70 -2.21 -5.13 -11.53
CA SER A 70 -1.06 -5.38 -12.39
C SER A 70 -0.61 -6.82 -12.22
N ASP A 71 -0.76 -7.62 -13.27
CA ASP A 71 -0.40 -9.03 -13.31
C ASP A 71 1.05 -9.13 -13.78
N ASN A 72 1.99 -9.01 -12.84
CA ASN A 72 3.42 -8.90 -13.15
C ASN A 72 3.90 -10.09 -13.98
N GLY A 73 3.52 -11.31 -13.58
CA GLY A 73 3.98 -12.55 -14.21
C GLY A 73 3.41 -12.83 -15.59
N THR A 74 2.36 -12.12 -16.04
CA THR A 74 1.73 -12.35 -17.36
C THR A 74 1.73 -11.12 -18.28
N ASP A 75 2.43 -10.05 -17.91
CA ASP A 75 2.49 -8.78 -18.65
C ASP A 75 1.11 -8.17 -18.92
N ARG A 76 0.21 -8.22 -17.92
CA ARG A 76 -1.18 -7.82 -18.07
C ARG A 76 -1.66 -6.90 -16.95
N SER A 77 -2.82 -6.32 -17.19
CA SER A 77 -3.68 -5.82 -16.14
C SER A 77 -5.10 -6.35 -16.32
N THR A 78 -5.58 -7.03 -15.27
CA THR A 78 -6.93 -7.56 -15.12
C THR A 78 -7.79 -6.63 -14.27
N LEU A 79 -9.11 -6.74 -14.42
CA LEU A 79 -10.06 -5.87 -13.74
C LEU A 79 -11.10 -6.70 -12.98
N TYR A 80 -11.40 -6.28 -11.75
CA TYR A 80 -12.36 -6.94 -10.88
C TYR A 80 -13.28 -5.94 -10.18
N ASP A 81 -14.52 -6.31 -9.91
CA ASP A 81 -15.33 -5.59 -8.94
C ASP A 81 -14.94 -5.92 -7.49
N GLY A 82 -15.58 -5.27 -6.51
CA GLY A 82 -15.32 -5.50 -5.09
C GLY A 82 -15.68 -6.89 -4.56
N THR A 83 -16.25 -7.77 -5.39
CA THR A 83 -16.53 -9.18 -5.07
C THR A 83 -15.52 -10.14 -5.72
N GLY A 84 -14.61 -9.64 -6.55
CA GLY A 84 -13.70 -10.47 -7.36
C GLY A 84 -14.29 -10.92 -8.69
N THR A 85 -15.47 -10.43 -9.08
CA THR A 85 -16.03 -10.77 -10.40
C THR A 85 -15.23 -10.03 -11.47
N ALA A 86 -14.73 -10.79 -12.46
CA ALA A 86 -13.96 -10.23 -13.56
C ALA A 86 -14.78 -9.30 -14.45
N ILE A 87 -14.19 -8.16 -14.80
CA ILE A 87 -14.69 -7.24 -15.83
C ILE A 87 -14.04 -7.63 -17.17
N PRO A 88 -14.80 -7.75 -18.27
CA PRO A 88 -14.29 -8.28 -19.54
C PRO A 88 -13.43 -7.26 -20.30
N LEU A 89 -12.25 -6.97 -19.76
CA LEU A 89 -11.16 -6.23 -20.36
C LEU A 89 -9.85 -6.76 -19.76
N VAL A 90 -8.88 -7.08 -20.60
CA VAL A 90 -7.52 -7.41 -20.18
C VAL A 90 -6.58 -6.54 -20.99
N VAL A 91 -5.78 -5.72 -20.30
CA VAL A 91 -4.86 -4.79 -20.93
C VAL A 91 -3.46 -5.39 -20.96
N LYS A 92 -2.82 -5.37 -22.12
CA LYS A 92 -1.42 -5.77 -22.26
C LYS A 92 -0.51 -4.67 -21.72
N VAL A 93 0.27 -5.02 -20.70
CA VAL A 93 1.25 -4.14 -20.07
C VAL A 93 2.65 -4.78 -20.08
N PRO A 94 3.29 -4.95 -21.26
CA PRO A 94 4.64 -5.51 -21.34
C PRO A 94 5.66 -4.86 -20.40
N GLY A 95 6.44 -5.70 -19.73
CA GLY A 95 7.58 -5.30 -18.93
C GLY A 95 7.48 -5.67 -17.46
N ALA A 96 6.78 -6.74 -17.08
CA ALA A 96 6.58 -7.13 -15.69
C ALA A 96 5.97 -5.95 -14.89
N PRO A 97 4.67 -5.63 -15.11
CA PRO A 97 4.06 -4.46 -14.52
C PRO A 97 4.01 -4.55 -12.99
N THR A 98 4.27 -3.45 -12.29
CA THR A 98 4.36 -3.38 -10.82
C THR A 98 3.25 -2.49 -10.26
N GLY A 99 3.57 -1.40 -9.56
CA GLY A 99 2.57 -0.44 -9.10
C GLY A 99 1.87 0.29 -10.24
N ALA A 100 0.60 0.61 -10.02
CA ALA A 100 -0.24 1.35 -10.97
C ALA A 100 -0.93 2.52 -10.26
N VAL A 101 -1.34 3.52 -11.05
CA VAL A 101 -2.03 4.70 -10.52
C VAL A 101 -3.14 5.15 -11.46
N PHE A 102 -4.27 5.53 -10.89
CA PHE A 102 -5.35 6.22 -11.57
C PHE A 102 -5.01 7.69 -11.80
N ASN A 103 -5.26 8.18 -13.01
CA ASN A 103 -5.15 9.60 -13.36
C ASN A 103 -6.55 10.20 -13.57
N GLY A 104 -6.94 11.09 -12.66
CA GLY A 104 -8.19 11.85 -12.76
C GLY A 104 -8.07 13.17 -13.52
N GLY A 105 -6.86 13.54 -13.97
CA GLY A 105 -6.57 14.82 -14.62
C GLY A 105 -6.40 14.74 -16.14
N PRO A 106 -6.27 15.89 -16.81
CA PRO A 106 -6.11 15.98 -18.26
C PRO A 106 -4.68 15.72 -18.76
N GLY A 107 -3.71 15.61 -17.85
CA GLY A 107 -2.29 15.37 -18.16
C GLY A 107 -2.00 13.92 -18.56
N PHE A 108 -0.71 13.61 -18.67
CA PHE A 108 -0.19 12.26 -18.91
C PHE A 108 -0.75 11.63 -20.19
N VAL A 109 -0.74 12.40 -21.28
CA VAL A 109 -1.34 12.02 -22.57
C VAL A 109 -0.55 10.89 -23.24
N VAL A 110 -1.25 9.82 -23.60
CA VAL A 110 -0.73 8.74 -24.43
C VAL A 110 -1.12 8.97 -25.89
N SER A 111 -0.20 8.71 -26.82
CA SER A 111 -0.40 8.88 -28.26
C SER A 111 0.03 7.62 -29.02
N HIS A 112 -0.80 7.19 -29.98
CA HIS A 112 -0.45 6.11 -30.90
C HIS A 112 -1.15 6.31 -32.24
N GLU A 113 -0.38 6.28 -33.34
CA GLU A 113 -0.89 6.33 -34.72
C GLU A 113 -1.91 7.46 -34.98
N GLY A 114 -1.64 8.66 -34.43
CA GLY A 114 -2.49 9.84 -34.62
C GLY A 114 -3.69 9.94 -33.66
N PHE A 115 -3.94 8.94 -32.81
CA PHE A 115 -4.89 9.00 -31.72
C PHE A 115 -4.20 9.43 -30.43
N SER A 116 -4.88 10.21 -29.59
CA SER A 116 -4.33 10.67 -28.31
C SER A 116 -5.42 10.87 -27.27
N GLY A 117 -5.08 10.67 -26.01
CA GLY A 117 -5.94 10.95 -24.87
C GLY A 117 -5.16 10.87 -23.55
N PRO A 118 -5.63 11.54 -22.48
CA PRO A 118 -5.03 11.41 -21.16
C PRO A 118 -5.06 9.93 -20.74
N SER A 119 -3.93 9.39 -20.29
CA SER A 119 -3.90 8.04 -19.74
C SER A 119 -4.82 7.99 -18.53
N LEU A 120 -5.81 7.10 -18.49
CA LEU A 120 -6.68 6.93 -17.33
C LEU A 120 -5.99 6.11 -16.23
N PHE A 121 -5.14 5.17 -16.64
CA PHE A 121 -4.31 4.37 -15.77
C PHE A 121 -2.88 4.36 -16.30
N LEU A 122 -1.92 4.44 -15.38
CA LEU A 122 -0.49 4.31 -15.66
C LEU A 122 0.09 3.17 -14.86
N PHE A 123 1.07 2.49 -15.44
CA PHE A 123 1.70 1.29 -14.88
C PHE A 123 3.22 1.46 -14.86
N ALA A 124 3.84 1.25 -13.71
CA ALA A 124 5.28 1.04 -13.60
C ALA A 124 5.63 -0.37 -14.06
N THR A 125 6.92 -0.59 -14.34
CA THR A 125 7.43 -1.86 -14.86
C THR A 125 8.83 -2.10 -14.30
N GLU A 126 9.20 -3.36 -14.11
CA GLU A 126 10.54 -3.71 -13.65
C GLU A 126 11.61 -3.43 -14.72
N PHE A 127 11.22 -3.31 -15.99
CA PHE A 127 12.11 -2.85 -17.07
C PHE A 127 12.36 -1.34 -17.08
N GLY A 128 11.98 -0.59 -16.04
CA GLY A 128 12.27 0.84 -15.94
C GLY A 128 11.46 1.69 -16.91
N THR A 129 10.27 1.22 -17.29
CA THR A 129 9.32 1.96 -18.13
C THR A 129 8.06 2.35 -17.37
N ILE A 130 7.39 3.41 -17.83
CA ILE A 130 6.03 3.73 -17.42
C ILE A 130 5.15 3.61 -18.66
N ARG A 131 4.02 2.93 -18.53
CA ARG A 131 3.09 2.68 -19.64
C ARG A 131 1.73 3.29 -19.31
N GLY A 132 1.19 4.11 -20.21
CA GLY A 132 -0.12 4.74 -20.08
C GLY A 132 -1.18 3.99 -20.89
N TRP A 133 -2.39 3.90 -20.34
CA TRP A 133 -3.56 3.33 -21.01
C TRP A 133 -4.70 4.34 -21.10
N ASN A 134 -5.30 4.45 -22.29
CA ASN A 134 -6.54 5.18 -22.51
C ASN A 134 -7.51 4.29 -23.30
N PRO A 135 -8.81 4.25 -22.97
CA PRO A 135 -9.76 3.35 -23.62
C PRO A 135 -9.91 3.60 -25.12
N GLY A 136 -9.67 4.83 -25.60
CA GLY A 136 -9.75 5.19 -27.02
C GLY A 136 -8.43 5.09 -27.79
N VAL A 137 -7.33 4.69 -27.15
CA VAL A 137 -5.99 4.66 -27.78
C VAL A 137 -5.42 3.23 -27.75
N PRO A 138 -5.29 2.54 -28.89
CA PRO A 138 -5.90 2.87 -30.18
C PRO A 138 -7.38 2.44 -30.21
N PRO A 139 -8.17 2.91 -31.21
CA PRO A 139 -9.49 2.35 -31.47
C PRO A 139 -9.40 0.89 -32.00
N PRO A 140 -10.48 0.11 -31.89
CA PRO A 140 -11.75 0.45 -31.23
C PRO A 140 -11.65 0.44 -29.70
N ALA A 141 -12.49 1.24 -29.04
CA ALA A 141 -12.59 1.25 -27.59
C ALA A 141 -13.45 0.08 -27.05
N PRO A 142 -13.16 -0.46 -25.85
CA PRO A 142 -11.99 -0.17 -25.03
C PRO A 142 -10.71 -0.84 -25.57
N SER A 143 -9.62 -0.08 -25.62
CA SER A 143 -8.29 -0.57 -26.00
C SER A 143 -7.80 -1.67 -25.06
N THR A 144 -7.14 -2.67 -25.60
CA THR A 144 -6.46 -3.74 -24.84
C THR A 144 -4.95 -3.52 -24.73
N LYS A 145 -4.45 -2.31 -25.04
CA LYS A 145 -3.01 -2.01 -25.11
C LYS A 145 -2.68 -0.77 -24.28
N ALA A 146 -1.70 -0.89 -23.39
CA ALA A 146 -0.99 0.25 -22.83
C ALA A 146 0.26 0.57 -23.69
N PHE A 147 0.72 1.83 -23.65
CA PHE A 147 1.87 2.30 -24.43
C PHE A 147 2.92 2.92 -23.54
N ASN A 148 4.18 2.72 -23.91
CA ASN A 148 5.32 3.29 -23.21
C ASN A 148 5.34 4.82 -23.36
N VAL A 149 5.34 5.53 -22.22
CA VAL A 149 5.38 7.00 -22.13
C VAL A 149 6.67 7.50 -21.48
N VAL A 150 7.34 6.67 -20.68
CA VAL A 150 8.66 6.93 -20.11
C VAL A 150 9.52 5.68 -20.26
N ASN A 151 10.72 5.81 -20.83
CA ASN A 151 11.68 4.71 -20.90
C ASN A 151 13.01 5.08 -20.25
N ARG A 152 13.33 4.40 -19.14
CA ARG A 152 14.59 4.54 -18.41
C ARG A 152 15.30 3.20 -18.23
N HIS A 153 14.96 2.19 -19.04
CA HIS A 153 15.64 0.89 -19.09
C HIS A 153 17.16 1.05 -19.27
N GLY A 154 17.57 1.90 -20.21
CA GLY A 154 19.00 2.16 -20.46
C GLY A 154 19.72 2.87 -19.32
N ALA A 155 18.99 3.44 -18.36
CA ALA A 155 19.53 4.00 -17.12
C ALA A 155 19.47 3.00 -15.95
N GLY A 156 19.11 1.73 -16.20
CA GLY A 156 19.01 0.68 -15.18
C GLY A 156 17.89 0.91 -14.17
N ALA A 157 16.86 1.69 -14.51
CA ALA A 157 15.75 1.94 -13.61
C ALA A 157 14.91 0.67 -13.41
N VAL A 158 14.45 0.45 -12.18
CA VAL A 158 13.47 -0.61 -11.84
C VAL A 158 12.35 0.05 -11.05
N TYR A 159 11.20 0.28 -11.71
CA TYR A 159 10.10 0.98 -11.07
C TYR A 159 9.19 0.01 -10.31
N LYS A 160 9.03 0.23 -9.01
CA LYS A 160 8.25 -0.65 -8.14
C LYS A 160 6.86 -0.10 -7.80
N GLY A 161 6.67 1.21 -7.81
CA GLY A 161 5.42 1.88 -7.42
C GLY A 161 5.21 3.22 -8.15
N LEU A 162 3.94 3.65 -8.26
CA LEU A 162 3.54 4.93 -8.84
C LEU A 162 2.59 5.69 -7.91
N ALA A 163 2.70 7.02 -7.91
CA ALA A 163 1.71 7.92 -7.32
C ALA A 163 1.55 9.18 -8.17
N ILE A 164 0.39 9.82 -8.09
CA ILE A 164 0.13 11.14 -8.68
C ILE A 164 -0.29 12.09 -7.57
N ALA A 165 0.27 13.29 -7.58
CA ALA A 165 -0.20 14.39 -6.73
C ALA A 165 0.00 15.73 -7.43
N THR A 166 -0.81 16.70 -7.06
CA THR A 166 -0.70 18.08 -7.56
C THR A 166 0.35 18.83 -6.75
N GLY A 167 1.43 19.24 -7.41
CA GLY A 167 2.41 20.18 -6.86
C GLY A 167 2.11 21.62 -7.27
N THR A 168 3.02 22.51 -6.89
CA THR A 168 2.99 23.95 -7.18
C THR A 168 2.88 24.31 -8.67
N GLU A 169 3.42 23.48 -9.57
CA GLU A 169 3.45 23.71 -11.02
C GLU A 169 2.45 22.84 -11.79
N GLY A 170 1.63 22.06 -11.10
CA GLY A 170 0.65 21.14 -11.68
C GLY A 170 0.84 19.69 -11.22
N ASP A 171 0.15 18.77 -11.90
CA ASP A 171 0.20 17.35 -11.56
C ASP A 171 1.57 16.75 -11.85
N LEU A 172 2.06 15.98 -10.89
CA LEU A 172 3.34 15.28 -10.92
C LEU A 172 3.10 13.78 -10.77
N LEU A 173 3.87 12.99 -11.53
CA LEU A 173 3.92 11.54 -11.44
C LEU A 173 5.23 11.13 -10.76
N TYR A 174 5.13 10.37 -9.68
CA TYR A 174 6.26 9.86 -8.91
C TYR A 174 6.42 8.36 -9.18
N ALA A 175 7.65 7.92 -9.41
CA ALA A 175 7.99 6.52 -9.63
C ALA A 175 9.16 6.10 -8.73
N THR A 176 8.99 5.02 -7.97
CA THR A 176 10.05 4.50 -7.10
C THR A 176 11.07 3.72 -7.92
N ASP A 177 12.22 4.32 -8.21
CA ASP A 177 13.35 3.64 -8.87
C ASP A 177 14.18 2.91 -7.80
N PHE A 178 13.81 1.65 -7.58
CA PHE A 178 14.31 0.86 -6.46
C PHE A 178 15.81 0.65 -6.55
N VAL A 179 16.31 0.16 -7.69
CA VAL A 179 17.74 -0.16 -7.88
C VAL A 179 18.62 1.09 -7.75
N ASN A 180 18.18 2.22 -8.28
CA ASN A 180 18.96 3.46 -8.19
C ASN A 180 18.73 4.26 -6.91
N GLY A 181 17.90 3.78 -5.98
CA GLY A 181 17.71 4.39 -4.67
C GLY A 181 17.10 5.79 -4.70
N ARG A 182 16.19 6.08 -5.64
CA ARG A 182 15.57 7.41 -5.78
C ARG A 182 14.12 7.35 -6.26
N VAL A 183 13.37 8.41 -5.98
CA VAL A 183 12.06 8.62 -6.62
C VAL A 183 12.29 9.49 -7.86
N ASP A 184 11.96 8.97 -9.04
CA ASP A 184 11.94 9.78 -10.27
C ASP A 184 10.59 10.50 -10.38
N VAL A 185 10.65 11.80 -10.71
CA VAL A 185 9.46 12.68 -10.81
C VAL A 185 9.29 13.15 -12.24
N PHE A 186 8.06 13.13 -12.73
CA PHE A 186 7.70 13.59 -14.07
C PHE A 186 6.56 14.60 -14.02
N ASP A 187 6.60 15.61 -14.87
CA ASP A 187 5.48 16.53 -15.09
C ASP A 187 4.35 15.86 -15.91
N ALA A 188 3.24 16.56 -16.05
CA ALA A 188 2.08 16.13 -16.84
C ALA A 188 2.39 15.84 -18.33
N ALA A 189 3.54 16.26 -18.86
CA ALA A 189 4.03 15.98 -20.21
C ALA A 189 5.12 14.90 -20.24
N PHE A 190 5.32 14.18 -19.13
CA PHE A 190 6.35 13.16 -18.93
C PHE A 190 7.80 13.67 -18.98
N ASN A 191 8.04 14.98 -18.87
CA ASN A 191 9.39 15.48 -18.69
C ASN A 191 9.84 15.21 -17.26
N ARG A 192 11.07 14.72 -17.11
CA ARG A 192 11.63 14.53 -15.78
C ARG A 192 11.82 15.88 -15.10
N VAL A 193 11.29 16.00 -13.89
CA VAL A 193 11.41 17.19 -13.06
C VAL A 193 12.49 16.95 -12.01
N HIS A 194 13.49 17.82 -12.01
CA HIS A 194 14.55 17.81 -11.00
C HIS A 194 14.19 18.83 -9.91
N LYS A 195 13.58 18.36 -8.82
CA LYS A 195 13.34 19.14 -7.61
C LYS A 195 14.27 18.64 -6.51
N LYS A 196 14.27 19.27 -5.33
CA LYS A 196 15.03 18.78 -4.17
C LYS A 196 14.52 17.36 -3.87
N ASP A 197 15.30 16.36 -4.25
CA ASP A 197 14.85 14.98 -4.39
C ASP A 197 14.36 14.40 -3.05
N PHE A 198 13.45 13.42 -3.16
CA PHE A 198 12.88 12.59 -2.11
C PHE A 198 13.97 11.88 -1.26
N VAL A 199 14.63 12.66 -0.41
CA VAL A 199 15.80 12.25 0.35
C VAL A 199 15.50 12.42 1.83
N ASP A 200 15.54 11.31 2.56
CA ASP A 200 15.66 11.32 4.01
C ASP A 200 17.15 11.35 4.38
N PRO A 201 17.64 12.41 5.05
CA PRO A 201 19.06 12.55 5.40
C PRO A 201 19.56 11.50 6.42
N ASN A 202 18.65 10.79 7.07
CA ASN A 202 18.90 9.75 8.07
C ASN A 202 18.52 8.34 7.56
N LEU A 203 18.22 8.16 6.27
CA LEU A 203 18.06 6.83 5.68
C LEU A 203 19.44 6.18 5.52
N PRO A 204 19.68 4.97 6.09
CA PRO A 204 20.93 4.26 5.87
C PRO A 204 21.12 3.87 4.41
N SER A 205 22.38 3.76 3.97
CA SER A 205 22.71 3.31 2.61
C SER A 205 22.22 1.88 2.31
N GLY A 206 21.96 1.62 1.03
CA GLY A 206 21.51 0.32 0.52
C GLY A 206 20.06 0.01 0.87
N TYR A 207 19.22 1.05 0.97
CA TYR A 207 17.77 0.96 0.97
C TYR A 207 17.26 1.71 -0.25
N GLY A 208 16.33 1.12 -0.98
CA GLY A 208 15.70 1.70 -2.16
C GLY A 208 14.22 1.99 -1.90
N PRO A 209 13.64 3.04 -2.51
CA PRO A 209 12.21 3.29 -2.42
C PRO A 209 11.45 2.15 -3.10
N PHE A 210 10.44 1.61 -2.42
CA PHE A 210 9.78 0.36 -2.81
C PHE A 210 8.32 0.62 -3.19
N GLY A 211 7.47 0.90 -2.20
CA GLY A 211 6.09 1.37 -2.39
C GLY A 211 5.96 2.90 -2.27
N ILE A 212 4.92 3.46 -2.88
CA ILE A 212 4.61 4.90 -2.82
C ILE A 212 3.10 5.12 -2.93
N GLN A 213 2.57 6.06 -2.13
CA GLN A 213 1.17 6.49 -2.20
C GLN A 213 1.05 7.99 -1.94
N ALA A 214 0.14 8.66 -2.65
CA ALA A 214 -0.26 10.03 -2.37
C ALA A 214 -1.56 10.01 -1.56
N ILE A 215 -1.51 10.43 -0.29
CA ILE A 215 -2.62 10.34 0.65
C ILE A 215 -2.76 11.69 1.35
N ASN A 216 -3.95 12.30 1.27
CA ASN A 216 -4.26 13.57 1.95
C ASN A 216 -3.22 14.68 1.69
N GLY A 217 -2.69 14.76 0.47
CA GLY A 217 -1.69 15.76 0.06
C GLY A 217 -0.25 15.46 0.50
N THR A 218 0.00 14.33 1.15
CA THR A 218 1.34 13.86 1.53
C THR A 218 1.75 12.68 0.67
N ILE A 219 3.02 12.61 0.28
CA ILE A 219 3.60 11.46 -0.40
C ILE A 219 4.26 10.56 0.63
N PHE A 220 3.74 9.36 0.80
CA PHE A 220 4.32 8.32 1.64
C PHE A 220 5.16 7.40 0.78
N VAL A 221 6.40 7.15 1.19
CA VAL A 221 7.34 6.27 0.48
C VAL A 221 7.84 5.22 1.46
N THR A 222 7.69 3.95 1.10
CA THR A 222 8.33 2.86 1.84
C THR A 222 9.70 2.58 1.26
N TYR A 223 10.62 2.10 2.08
CA TYR A 223 11.96 1.71 1.66
C TYR A 223 12.27 0.30 2.12
N ALA A 224 12.79 -0.52 1.20
CA ALA A 224 13.21 -1.89 1.48
C ALA A 224 14.74 -2.03 1.34
N LYS A 225 15.32 -2.99 2.06
CA LYS A 225 16.76 -3.26 1.99
C LYS A 225 17.07 -3.89 0.64
N GLN A 226 17.98 -3.31 -0.13
CA GLN A 226 18.38 -3.87 -1.43
C GLN A 226 19.32 -5.07 -1.25
N ASP A 227 19.17 -6.07 -2.11
CA ASP A 227 20.21 -7.06 -2.35
C ASP A 227 21.30 -6.43 -3.24
N PRO A 228 22.58 -6.38 -2.82
CA PRO A 228 23.65 -5.82 -3.63
C PRO A 228 23.99 -6.64 -4.88
N THR A 229 23.39 -7.82 -5.06
CA THR A 229 23.68 -8.77 -6.13
C THR A 229 22.50 -9.01 -7.09
N SER A 230 21.32 -8.47 -6.80
CA SER A 230 20.13 -8.56 -7.66
C SER A 230 19.38 -7.22 -7.76
N SER A 231 18.26 -7.22 -8.49
CA SER A 231 17.31 -6.10 -8.57
C SER A 231 16.29 -6.09 -7.42
N ASP A 232 16.44 -7.00 -6.46
CA ASP A 232 15.40 -7.34 -5.51
C ASP A 232 15.78 -6.92 -4.10
N GLU A 233 14.80 -6.99 -3.21
CA GLU A 233 14.95 -6.69 -1.81
C GLU A 233 15.33 -7.92 -0.98
N ILE A 234 15.91 -7.65 0.20
CA ILE A 234 16.18 -8.67 1.20
C ILE A 234 15.04 -8.65 2.22
N HIS A 235 14.42 -9.81 2.43
CA HIS A 235 13.41 -10.00 3.48
C HIS A 235 14.08 -10.17 4.84
N GLY A 236 13.44 -9.63 5.88
CA GLY A 236 13.83 -9.81 7.26
C GLY A 236 13.20 -8.78 8.19
N PRO A 237 12.91 -9.15 9.45
CA PRO A 237 12.46 -8.18 10.45
C PRO A 237 13.42 -7.01 10.60
N GLY A 238 12.89 -5.80 10.52
CA GLY A 238 13.65 -4.55 10.65
C GLY A 238 14.34 -4.08 9.37
N LEU A 239 14.09 -4.72 8.24
CA LEU A 239 14.61 -4.33 6.93
C LEU A 239 13.62 -3.44 6.17
N GLY A 240 13.22 -2.33 6.81
CA GLY A 240 12.44 -1.32 6.11
C GLY A 240 12.32 0.01 6.84
N PHE A 241 11.85 1.02 6.10
CA PHE A 241 11.49 2.36 6.59
C PHE A 241 10.24 2.85 5.87
N VAL A 242 9.57 3.84 6.45
CA VAL A 242 8.47 4.58 5.82
C VAL A 242 8.65 6.05 6.11
N ASP A 243 8.75 6.86 5.06
CA ASP A 243 9.00 8.30 5.14
C ASP A 243 7.89 9.08 4.45
N MET A 244 7.75 10.35 4.84
CA MET A 244 6.76 11.29 4.32
C MET A 244 7.44 12.46 3.64
N PHE A 245 6.87 12.88 2.52
CA PHE A 245 7.31 14.02 1.74
C PHE A 245 6.11 14.88 1.33
N ASP A 246 6.35 16.16 1.06
CA ASP A 246 5.39 16.97 0.32
C ASP A 246 5.46 16.66 -1.20
N PRO A 247 4.51 17.13 -2.02
CA PRO A 247 4.56 16.96 -3.48
C PRO A 247 5.82 17.57 -4.14
N GLU A 248 6.47 18.52 -3.49
CA GLU A 248 7.73 19.11 -3.94
C GLU A 248 8.96 18.25 -3.60
N GLY A 249 8.78 17.13 -2.90
CA GLY A 249 9.82 16.20 -2.49
C GLY A 249 10.54 16.61 -1.20
N GLN A 250 10.07 17.62 -0.47
CA GLN A 250 10.64 17.97 0.83
C GLN A 250 10.30 16.90 1.86
N PHE A 251 11.32 16.44 2.57
CA PHE A 251 11.15 15.50 3.68
C PHE A 251 10.37 16.14 4.82
N LEU A 252 9.23 15.55 5.15
CA LEU A 252 8.35 15.99 6.25
C LEU A 252 8.64 15.23 7.55
N GLY A 253 9.06 13.96 7.44
CA GLY A 253 9.39 13.15 8.60
C GLY A 253 9.33 11.66 8.33
N ARG A 254 9.79 10.89 9.32
CA ARG A 254 9.75 9.43 9.29
C ARG A 254 8.52 8.91 10.04
N VAL A 255 7.74 8.05 9.39
CA VAL A 255 6.61 7.33 10.00
C VAL A 255 7.13 6.17 10.85
N ALA A 256 8.04 5.37 10.29
CA ALA A 256 8.46 4.13 10.90
C ALA A 256 9.89 3.75 10.51
N SER A 257 10.62 3.15 11.46
CA SER A 257 11.97 2.63 11.26
C SER A 257 12.04 1.18 11.72
N ARG A 258 12.49 0.28 10.85
CA ARG A 258 12.89 -1.08 11.22
C ARG A 258 11.80 -1.83 12.00
N HIS A 259 12.21 -2.62 13.00
CA HIS A 259 11.36 -3.42 13.88
C HIS A 259 10.32 -4.26 13.14
N ALA A 260 9.07 -3.79 13.10
CA ALA A 260 7.95 -4.49 12.51
C ALA A 260 7.96 -4.47 10.97
N LEU A 261 8.80 -3.63 10.35
CA LEU A 261 8.92 -3.51 8.90
C LEU A 261 9.80 -4.62 8.31
N ASN A 262 9.30 -5.27 7.26
CA ASN A 262 9.97 -6.32 6.52
C ASN A 262 9.62 -6.16 5.03
N ALA A 263 10.51 -5.54 4.26
CA ALA A 263 10.23 -5.15 2.87
C ALA A 263 8.84 -4.47 2.71
N PRO A 264 8.58 -3.35 3.41
CA PRO A 264 7.26 -2.72 3.38
C PRO A 264 6.95 -2.17 2.00
N TRP A 265 5.77 -2.44 1.44
CA TRP A 265 5.35 -1.93 0.12
C TRP A 265 3.95 -1.29 0.19
N GLY A 266 2.95 -2.04 0.63
CA GLY A 266 1.56 -1.57 0.66
C GLY A 266 1.34 -0.44 1.66
N LEU A 267 0.60 0.59 1.26
CA LEU A 267 0.24 1.74 2.09
C LEU A 267 -1.24 2.07 1.91
N ALA A 268 -1.99 2.17 3.01
CA ALA A 268 -3.39 2.60 2.97
C ALA A 268 -3.76 3.35 4.24
N TRP A 269 -4.45 4.48 4.11
CA TRP A 269 -4.99 5.19 5.27
C TRP A 269 -6.36 4.63 5.64
N ALA A 270 -6.48 4.11 6.86
CA ALA A 270 -7.72 3.50 7.31
C ALA A 270 -8.84 4.56 7.47
N PRO A 271 -10.06 4.30 6.98
CA PRO A 271 -11.19 5.17 7.20
C PRO A 271 -11.60 5.16 8.68
N SER A 272 -12.55 6.02 9.05
CA SER A 272 -13.02 6.16 10.44
C SER A 272 -13.74 4.91 10.99
N ASP A 273 -14.09 3.96 10.14
CA ASP A 273 -14.92 2.79 10.44
C ASP A 273 -14.24 1.46 10.05
N PHE A 274 -12.92 1.34 10.29
CA PHE A 274 -12.10 0.14 10.05
C PHE A 274 -11.70 -0.62 11.34
N GLY A 275 -12.60 -0.63 12.33
CA GLY A 275 -12.37 -1.33 13.60
C GLY A 275 -11.30 -0.64 14.47
N ARG A 276 -10.44 -1.42 15.13
CA ARG A 276 -9.43 -0.87 16.05
C ARG A 276 -8.51 0.17 15.42
N PHE A 277 -8.12 -0.03 14.17
CA PHE A 277 -7.13 0.81 13.48
C PHE A 277 -7.78 1.88 12.59
N SER A 278 -9.03 2.27 12.87
CA SER A 278 -9.67 3.40 12.22
C SER A 278 -8.81 4.66 12.31
N GLY A 279 -8.52 5.31 11.18
CA GLY A 279 -7.72 6.54 11.13
C GLY A 279 -6.20 6.34 11.17
N ASP A 280 -5.71 5.11 11.26
CA ASP A 280 -4.28 4.81 11.24
C ASP A 280 -3.75 4.64 9.81
N LEU A 281 -2.46 4.89 9.61
CA LEU A 281 -1.76 4.47 8.40
C LEU A 281 -1.40 2.99 8.48
N LEU A 282 -1.89 2.21 7.53
CA LEU A 282 -1.59 0.79 7.38
C LEU A 282 -0.39 0.59 6.46
N VAL A 283 0.54 -0.24 6.89
CA VAL A 283 1.76 -0.61 6.16
C VAL A 283 1.80 -2.13 5.99
N GLY A 284 1.69 -2.59 4.75
CA GLY A 284 1.80 -4.00 4.37
C GLY A 284 3.25 -4.39 4.09
N ASN A 285 3.72 -5.46 4.72
CA ASN A 285 5.03 -6.04 4.49
C ASN A 285 4.95 -7.12 3.42
N PHE A 286 5.77 -7.01 2.37
CA PHE A 286 5.94 -8.09 1.41
C PHE A 286 6.61 -9.30 2.06
N GLY A 287 7.70 -9.09 2.81
CA GLY A 287 8.55 -10.18 3.27
C GLY A 287 8.00 -11.04 4.41
N ASP A 288 6.96 -10.62 5.13
CA ASP A 288 6.26 -11.50 6.10
C ASP A 288 4.74 -11.48 6.00
N GLY A 289 4.17 -10.75 5.04
CA GLY A 289 2.74 -10.69 4.80
C GLY A 289 1.92 -9.98 5.86
N ARG A 290 2.53 -9.35 6.86
CA ARG A 290 1.83 -8.70 7.96
C ARG A 290 1.46 -7.26 7.62
N ILE A 291 0.38 -6.78 8.24
CA ILE A 291 -0.08 -5.40 8.10
C ILE A 291 0.02 -4.70 9.45
N ASN A 292 0.92 -3.73 9.53
CA ASN A 292 1.17 -2.92 10.71
C ASN A 292 0.38 -1.61 10.64
N ALA A 293 -0.16 -1.17 11.78
CA ALA A 293 -0.87 0.10 11.89
C ALA A 293 -0.03 1.13 12.65
N TYR A 294 -0.01 2.35 12.13
CA TYR A 294 0.71 3.48 12.70
C TYR A 294 -0.27 4.63 12.93
N ALA A 295 -0.50 4.96 14.20
CA ALA A 295 -1.40 6.02 14.61
C ALA A 295 -0.73 7.39 14.44
N PRO A 296 -1.36 8.35 13.74
CA PRO A 296 -0.84 9.70 13.63
C PRO A 296 -0.95 10.45 14.97
N GLY A 297 0.15 11.06 15.40
CA GLY A 297 0.24 11.90 16.58
C GLY A 297 -0.08 13.37 16.28
N ALA A 298 -0.51 14.12 17.30
CA ALA A 298 -0.83 15.55 17.17
C ALA A 298 0.38 16.43 16.78
N ASN A 299 1.60 15.93 16.95
CA ASN A 299 2.85 16.59 16.56
C ASN A 299 3.29 16.28 15.11
N GLY A 300 2.49 15.55 14.34
CA GLY A 300 2.83 15.10 12.99
C GLY A 300 3.71 13.84 12.94
N GLY A 301 4.07 13.27 14.09
CA GLY A 301 4.76 11.97 14.19
C GLY A 301 3.78 10.80 14.11
N PHE A 302 4.32 9.58 14.13
CA PHE A 302 3.54 8.34 14.12
C PHE A 302 3.98 7.38 15.21
N GLU A 303 3.03 6.67 15.80
CA GLU A 303 3.28 5.64 16.81
C GLU A 303 2.81 4.28 16.30
N HIS A 304 3.58 3.21 16.54
CA HIS A 304 3.16 1.87 16.17
C HIS A 304 1.98 1.42 17.05
N ALA A 305 0.78 1.40 16.48
CA ALA A 305 -0.46 1.04 17.17
C ALA A 305 -0.67 -0.48 17.26
N GLY A 306 -0.06 -1.24 16.35
CA GLY A 306 -0.02 -2.70 16.40
C GLY A 306 -0.03 -3.35 15.02
N VAL A 307 -0.54 -4.58 14.99
CA VAL A 307 -0.67 -5.42 13.79
C VAL A 307 -2.12 -5.87 13.67
N LEU A 308 -2.63 -5.98 12.44
CA LEU A 308 -3.94 -6.57 12.16
C LEU A 308 -3.96 -8.02 12.66
N ARG A 309 -5.00 -8.37 13.42
CA ARG A 309 -5.17 -9.73 13.96
C ARG A 309 -6.49 -10.33 13.50
N GLY A 310 -6.44 -11.61 13.15
CA GLY A 310 -7.60 -12.41 12.81
C GLY A 310 -8.21 -13.11 14.04
N ALA A 311 -8.93 -14.20 13.78
CA ALA A 311 -9.51 -15.03 14.83
C ALA A 311 -8.44 -15.56 15.81
N GLY A 312 -8.80 -15.61 17.10
CA GLY A 312 -7.87 -16.06 18.15
C GLY A 312 -6.70 -15.10 18.43
N GLY A 313 -6.71 -13.89 17.86
CA GLY A 313 -5.65 -12.90 18.04
C GLY A 313 -4.38 -13.19 17.24
N VAL A 314 -4.41 -14.12 16.28
CA VAL A 314 -3.27 -14.42 15.41
C VAL A 314 -3.05 -13.26 14.42
N PRO A 315 -1.82 -12.78 14.18
CA PRO A 315 -1.56 -11.78 13.15
C PRO A 315 -2.09 -12.23 11.79
N VAL A 316 -2.76 -11.33 11.07
CA VAL A 316 -3.07 -11.53 9.65
C VAL A 316 -1.74 -11.63 8.90
N THR A 317 -1.60 -12.67 8.09
CA THR A 317 -0.40 -12.94 7.27
C THR A 317 -0.87 -13.37 5.89
N ILE A 318 -0.43 -12.64 4.86
CA ILE A 318 -0.73 -12.90 3.46
C ILE A 318 0.61 -13.08 2.74
N ASP A 319 0.87 -14.31 2.30
CA ASP A 319 2.13 -14.63 1.60
C ASP A 319 2.29 -13.78 0.33
N GLY A 320 3.45 -13.13 0.17
CA GLY A 320 3.74 -12.22 -0.94
C GLY A 320 2.88 -10.96 -0.99
N LEU A 321 2.47 -10.40 0.15
CA LEU A 321 1.58 -9.22 0.20
C LEU A 321 2.17 -7.99 -0.51
N TRP A 322 1.47 -7.50 -1.54
CA TRP A 322 1.83 -6.29 -2.27
C TRP A 322 0.97 -5.10 -1.86
N ALA A 323 -0.08 -4.81 -2.62
CA ALA A 323 -0.84 -3.57 -2.48
C ALA A 323 -1.92 -3.65 -1.40
N LEU A 324 -2.28 -2.47 -0.90
CA LEU A 324 -3.36 -2.23 0.05
C LEU A 324 -4.14 -1.02 -0.45
N GLU A 325 -5.45 -1.14 -0.64
CA GLU A 325 -6.29 0.02 -0.97
C GLU A 325 -7.74 -0.18 -0.49
N PHE A 326 -8.39 0.90 -0.03
CA PHE A 326 -9.80 0.87 0.34
C PHE A 326 -10.73 1.08 -0.87
N GLY A 327 -11.86 0.39 -0.87
CA GLY A 327 -12.93 0.57 -1.85
C GLY A 327 -13.53 1.99 -1.83
N THR A 328 -14.37 2.30 -2.82
CA THR A 328 -14.99 3.66 -2.95
C THR A 328 -16.46 3.71 -2.56
N GLY A 329 -17.05 2.59 -2.17
CA GLY A 329 -18.51 2.44 -2.09
C GLY A 329 -19.18 2.33 -3.48
N SER A 330 -18.40 2.12 -4.53
CA SER A 330 -18.87 1.93 -5.91
C SER A 330 -18.49 0.52 -6.41
N VAL A 331 -18.14 0.38 -7.69
CA VAL A 331 -17.76 -0.91 -8.32
C VAL A 331 -16.61 -1.59 -7.58
N SER A 332 -15.68 -0.83 -6.98
CA SER A 332 -14.55 -1.33 -6.19
C SER A 332 -14.91 -1.78 -4.76
N GLY A 333 -16.20 -1.83 -4.40
CA GLY A 333 -16.65 -2.33 -3.10
C GLY A 333 -16.68 -1.29 -1.98
N PRO A 334 -16.99 -1.70 -0.74
CA PRO A 334 -17.25 -0.79 0.39
C PRO A 334 -16.04 0.08 0.79
N THR A 335 -16.31 1.27 1.33
CA THR A 335 -15.27 2.22 1.76
C THR A 335 -14.45 1.74 2.95
N ASN A 336 -14.99 0.81 3.73
CA ASN A 336 -14.35 0.22 4.92
C ASN A 336 -13.84 -1.21 4.70
N SER A 337 -13.81 -1.67 3.44
CA SER A 337 -13.17 -2.92 3.04
C SER A 337 -11.77 -2.60 2.51
N LEU A 338 -10.76 -3.22 3.12
CA LEU A 338 -9.37 -3.11 2.69
C LEU A 338 -9.06 -4.22 1.69
N PHE A 339 -8.87 -3.86 0.42
CA PHE A 339 -8.48 -4.80 -0.62
C PHE A 339 -6.97 -4.93 -0.70
N PHE A 340 -6.51 -6.11 -1.11
CA PHE A 340 -5.10 -6.40 -1.26
C PHE A 340 -4.81 -7.24 -2.50
N THR A 341 -3.57 -7.15 -2.96
CA THR A 341 -2.99 -8.05 -3.96
C THR A 341 -1.77 -8.75 -3.36
N ALA A 342 -1.45 -9.93 -3.85
CA ALA A 342 -0.30 -10.68 -3.40
C ALA A 342 0.28 -11.60 -4.49
N GLY A 343 1.58 -11.84 -4.40
CA GLY A 343 2.34 -12.83 -5.18
C GLY A 343 2.78 -14.02 -4.32
N PRO A 344 1.88 -14.92 -3.91
CA PRO A 344 2.24 -16.06 -3.06
C PRO A 344 3.15 -17.07 -3.76
N ALA A 345 3.79 -17.92 -2.97
CA ALA A 345 4.70 -18.98 -3.40
C ALA A 345 5.88 -18.46 -4.24
N ASP A 346 6.62 -17.50 -3.69
CA ASP A 346 7.77 -16.88 -4.38
C ASP A 346 7.33 -16.25 -5.70
N GLU A 347 6.21 -15.51 -5.64
CA GLU A 347 5.61 -14.76 -6.76
C GLU A 347 5.17 -15.63 -7.95
N SER A 348 5.17 -16.95 -7.81
CA SER A 348 4.76 -17.86 -8.91
C SER A 348 3.26 -17.87 -9.16
N HIS A 349 2.47 -17.31 -8.25
CA HIS A 349 1.02 -17.25 -8.29
C HIS A 349 0.52 -15.85 -7.92
N GLY A 350 -0.77 -15.57 -8.13
CA GLY A 350 -1.38 -14.32 -7.75
C GLY A 350 -2.65 -14.50 -6.94
N LEU A 351 -2.92 -13.51 -6.10
CA LEU A 351 -4.09 -13.44 -5.24
C LEU A 351 -4.61 -12.00 -5.18
N PHE A 352 -5.91 -11.83 -5.39
CA PHE A 352 -6.64 -10.63 -5.07
C PHE A 352 -7.66 -10.96 -3.98
N GLY A 353 -7.71 -10.15 -2.93
CA GLY A 353 -8.53 -10.43 -1.76
C GLY A 353 -9.00 -9.18 -1.01
N VAL A 354 -9.76 -9.41 0.05
CA VAL A 354 -10.33 -8.36 0.90
C VAL A 354 -10.18 -8.69 2.38
N ILE A 355 -10.00 -7.65 3.17
CA ILE A 355 -9.89 -7.68 4.63
C ILE A 355 -10.98 -6.76 5.20
N ASN A 356 -11.82 -7.32 6.06
CA ASN A 356 -12.88 -6.58 6.73
C ASN A 356 -12.69 -6.60 8.25
N ALA A 357 -12.97 -5.49 8.92
CA ALA A 357 -13.13 -5.51 10.37
C ALA A 357 -14.32 -6.41 10.73
N ALA A 358 -14.13 -7.32 11.68
CA ALA A 358 -15.22 -8.15 12.20
C ALA A 358 -16.13 -7.30 13.09
N ALA A 359 -17.43 -7.58 13.00
CA ALA A 359 -18.44 -7.00 13.87
C ALA A 359 -18.32 -7.49 15.32
#